data_AF-A0A6L7X249-F1
#
_entry.id   AF-A0A6L7X249-F1
#
_cell.length_a   1.000
_cell.length_b   1.000
_cell.length_c   1.000
_cell.angle_alpha   90.00
_cell.angle_beta   90.00
_cell.angle_gamma   90.00
#
_symmetry.space_group_name_H-M   'P 1'
#
loop_
_entity.id
_entity.type
_entity.pdbx_description
1 polymer ?
#
loop_
_entity_poly.entity_id
_entity_poly.type
_entity_poly.pdbx_seq_one_letter_code
_entity_poly.pdbx_strand_id
1 'polypeptide(L)'
;PEAAYRVVRMKHPGPGRNKDRSTVIYNPHITIRDVPEAAWEYVVNGKPALSWVMERQCVRTDKASGIISDANRYAIETAGDPRYPLDLFLRVITVSLETMKIVHALPELAIEQNG
;
A
#
# COMPACT_ATOMS: atom_id res chain seq x y z
N PRO A 1 -20.25 -10.23 5.07
CA PRO A 1 -19.09 -10.16 4.14
C PRO A 1 -18.36 -8.81 4.22
N GLU A 2 -19.07 -7.69 4.05
CA GLU A 2 -18.47 -6.34 4.06
C GLU A 2 -17.72 -6.00 5.35
N ALA A 3 -18.34 -6.25 6.51
CA ALA A 3 -17.71 -5.99 7.80
C ALA A 3 -16.37 -6.74 8.01
N ALA A 4 -16.21 -7.92 7.40
CA ALA A 4 -14.98 -8.70 7.49
C ALA A 4 -13.81 -8.04 6.76
N TYR A 5 -14.09 -7.26 5.70
CA TYR A 5 -13.08 -6.55 4.90
C TYR A 5 -13.03 -5.05 5.21
N ARG A 6 -13.80 -4.55 6.18
CA ARG A 6 -13.73 -3.15 6.56
C ARG A 6 -12.34 -2.81 7.10
N VAL A 7 -11.72 -1.77 6.55
CA VAL A 7 -10.43 -1.25 7.01
C VAL A 7 -10.62 0.10 7.71
N VAL A 8 -10.04 0.23 8.90
CA VAL A 8 -9.94 1.53 9.60
C VAL A 8 -8.58 2.15 9.35
N ARG A 9 -7.50 1.40 9.60
CA ARG A 9 -6.12 1.80 9.33
C ARG A 9 -5.23 0.58 9.31
N MET A 10 -4.51 0.38 8.19
CA MET A 10 -3.48 -0.65 8.12
C MET A 10 -2.25 -0.25 8.95
N LYS A 11 -1.59 -1.22 9.59
CA LYS A 11 -0.39 -0.94 10.39
C LYS A 11 0.57 -2.13 10.40
N HIS A 12 1.85 -1.82 10.56
CA HIS A 12 2.86 -2.82 10.91
C HIS A 12 2.82 -3.13 12.41
N PRO A 13 3.05 -4.38 12.81
CA PRO A 13 3.33 -4.71 14.21
C PRO A 13 4.71 -4.19 14.63
N GLY A 14 4.92 -4.06 15.94
CA GLY A 14 6.18 -3.62 16.54
C GLY A 14 6.19 -2.16 17.02
N PRO A 15 7.08 -1.81 17.97
CA PRO A 15 7.14 -0.49 18.57
C PRO A 15 7.98 0.51 17.76
N GLY A 16 7.53 1.76 17.73
CA GLY A 16 8.32 2.90 17.25
C GLY A 16 8.88 2.71 15.84
N ARG A 17 10.23 2.74 15.73
CA ARG A 17 10.97 2.55 14.48
C ARG A 17 11.22 1.07 14.12
N ASN A 18 11.04 0.15 15.07
CA ASN A 18 11.27 -1.30 14.88
C ASN A 18 10.00 -1.99 14.39
N LYS A 19 9.42 -1.48 13.30
CA LYS A 19 8.21 -2.03 12.70
C LYS A 19 8.58 -3.17 11.76
N ASP A 20 7.93 -4.31 11.93
CA ASP A 20 8.07 -5.44 11.02
C ASP A 20 7.28 -5.17 9.72
N ARG A 21 8.01 -5.02 8.62
CA ARG A 21 7.44 -4.76 7.29
C ARG A 21 7.01 -6.02 6.55
N SER A 22 7.40 -7.20 7.01
CA SER A 22 6.92 -8.47 6.46
C SER A 22 5.45 -8.73 6.82
N THR A 23 4.95 -8.06 7.86
CA THR A 23 3.58 -8.20 8.35
C THR A 23 2.81 -6.88 8.24
N VAL A 24 1.57 -6.95 7.74
CA VAL A 24 0.60 -5.85 7.74
C VAL A 24 -0.69 -6.30 8.40
N ILE A 25 -1.02 -5.68 9.53
CA ILE A 25 -2.32 -5.82 10.18
C ILE A 25 -3.30 -4.94 9.39
N TYR A 26 -4.18 -5.58 8.64
CA TYR A 26 -5.19 -4.91 7.82
C TYR A 26 -6.37 -4.45 8.69
N ASN A 27 -6.93 -5.38 9.47
CA ASN A 27 -7.99 -5.13 10.45
C ASN A 27 -7.94 -6.22 11.56
N PRO A 28 -8.88 -6.26 12.54
CA PRO A 28 -8.87 -7.31 13.59
C PRO A 28 -9.04 -8.75 13.10
N HIS A 29 -9.47 -8.96 11.84
CA HIS A 29 -9.78 -10.28 11.27
C HIS A 29 -8.73 -10.73 10.25
N ILE A 30 -8.01 -9.80 9.63
CA ILE A 30 -7.12 -10.05 8.48
C ILE A 30 -5.72 -9.51 8.77
N THR A 31 -4.73 -10.39 8.63
CA THR A 31 -3.30 -10.06 8.70
C THR A 31 -2.62 -10.61 7.45
N ILE A 32 -1.90 -9.74 6.76
CA ILE A 32 -1.07 -10.10 5.60
C ILE A 32 0.33 -10.38 6.14
N ARG A 33 0.90 -11.52 5.76
CA ARG A 33 2.22 -11.99 6.21
C ARG A 33 3.12 -12.22 5.01
N ASP A 34 4.41 -12.39 5.27
CA ASP A 34 5.43 -12.74 4.30
C ASP A 34 5.52 -11.76 3.11
N VAL A 35 5.26 -10.47 3.38
CA VAL A 35 5.45 -9.41 2.38
C VAL A 35 6.96 -9.27 2.13
N PRO A 36 7.44 -9.48 0.89
CA PRO A 36 8.88 -9.40 0.59
C PRO A 36 9.42 -7.98 0.84
N GLU A 37 10.63 -7.88 1.39
CA GLU A 37 11.26 -6.58 1.65
C GLU A 37 11.40 -5.74 0.37
N ALA A 38 11.76 -6.39 -0.75
CA ALA A 38 11.89 -5.76 -2.06
C ALA A 38 10.60 -5.09 -2.56
N ALA A 39 9.42 -5.51 -2.10
CA ALA A 39 8.16 -4.84 -2.45
C ALA A 39 8.11 -3.39 -1.92
N TRP A 40 8.87 -3.07 -0.87
CA TRP A 40 8.93 -1.73 -0.30
C TRP A 40 9.94 -0.80 -0.99
N GLU A 41 10.75 -1.30 -1.92
CA GLU A 41 11.78 -0.53 -2.62
C GLU A 41 11.22 0.36 -3.73
N TYR A 42 10.05 -0.01 -4.28
CA TYR A 42 9.40 0.81 -5.30
C TYR A 42 8.83 2.11 -4.68
N VAL A 43 9.59 3.18 -4.80
CA VAL A 43 9.30 4.51 -4.23
C VAL A 43 8.69 5.44 -5.28
N VAL A 44 7.56 6.05 -4.95
CA VAL A 44 6.89 7.07 -5.77
C VAL A 44 6.66 8.31 -4.90
N ASN A 45 7.12 9.47 -5.38
CA ASN A 45 7.00 10.74 -4.66
C ASN A 45 7.55 10.67 -3.23
N GLY A 46 8.73 10.07 -3.06
CA GLY A 46 9.43 9.98 -1.78
C GLY A 46 8.90 8.94 -0.77
N LYS A 47 7.91 8.11 -1.15
CA LYS A 47 7.36 7.06 -0.28
C LYS A 47 7.15 5.73 -1.03
N PRO A 48 7.33 4.55 -0.38
CA PRO A 48 6.99 3.28 -1.00
C PRO A 48 5.54 3.22 -1.49
N ALA A 49 5.27 2.61 -2.64
CA ALA A 49 3.93 2.49 -3.20
C ALA A 49 2.94 1.82 -2.22
N LEU A 50 3.36 0.77 -1.52
CA LEU A 50 2.55 0.10 -0.49
C LEU A 50 2.17 1.07 0.65
N SER A 51 3.09 1.95 1.03
CA SER A 51 2.85 2.96 2.07
C SER A 51 1.86 4.05 1.65
N TRP A 52 1.69 4.29 0.34
CA TRP A 52 0.60 5.13 -0.17
C TRP A 52 -0.74 4.44 -0.03
N VAL A 53 -0.82 3.14 -0.36
CA VAL A 53 -2.05 2.36 -0.21
C VAL A 53 -2.49 2.34 1.26
N MET A 54 -1.58 2.02 2.20
CA MET A 54 -1.91 2.00 3.64
C MET A 54 -2.40 3.34 4.17
N GLU A 55 -1.87 4.46 3.65
CA GLU A 55 -2.27 5.80 4.07
C GLU A 55 -3.62 6.22 3.48
N ARG A 56 -3.87 5.90 2.20
CA ARG A 56 -5.07 6.34 1.48
C ARG A 56 -6.27 5.43 1.72
N GLN A 57 -6.04 4.13 1.88
CA GLN A 57 -7.07 3.14 2.16
C GLN A 57 -7.32 3.06 3.68
N CYS A 58 -7.86 4.13 4.24
CA CYS A 58 -8.20 4.22 5.66
C CYS A 58 -9.48 5.04 5.90
N VAL A 59 -9.93 5.06 7.15
CA VAL A 59 -10.92 6.01 7.63
C VAL A 59 -10.20 7.17 8.31
N ARG A 60 -10.44 8.39 7.83
CA ARG A 60 -9.83 9.60 8.38
C ARG A 60 -10.85 10.72 8.45
N THR A 61 -10.89 11.37 9.61
CA THR A 61 -11.65 12.60 9.82
C THR A 61 -10.70 13.79 9.67
N ASP A 62 -11.03 14.72 8.79
CA ASP A 62 -10.36 16.02 8.76
C ASP A 62 -10.74 16.84 10.00
N LYS A 63 -9.75 17.34 10.72
CA LYS A 63 -9.99 18.01 12.02
C LYS A 63 -10.65 19.38 11.88
N ALA A 64 -10.36 20.09 10.78
CA ALA A 64 -10.85 21.45 10.59
C ALA A 64 -12.31 21.46 10.14
N SER A 65 -12.65 20.60 9.17
CA SER A 65 -13.99 20.52 8.57
C SER A 65 -14.90 19.47 9.22
N GLY A 66 -14.34 18.49 9.93
CA GLY A 66 -15.09 17.34 10.45
C GLY A 66 -15.47 16.31 9.38
N ILE A 67 -15.09 16.52 8.11
CA ILE A 67 -15.45 15.63 7.00
C ILE A 67 -14.73 14.28 7.17
N ILE A 68 -15.52 13.20 7.10
CA ILE A 68 -15.03 11.83 7.17
C ILE A 68 -14.75 11.32 5.75
N SER A 69 -13.48 11.03 5.48
CA SER A 69 -13.05 10.26 4.32
C SER A 69 -12.99 8.78 4.73
N ASP A 70 -13.94 7.98 4.23
CA ASP A 70 -14.00 6.54 4.44
C ASP A 70 -13.77 5.82 3.09
N ALA A 71 -12.58 5.24 2.90
CA ALA A 71 -12.22 4.53 1.68
C ALA A 71 -13.11 3.30 1.40
N ASN A 72 -13.74 2.72 2.42
CA ASN A 72 -14.64 1.57 2.25
C ASN A 72 -15.92 1.97 1.49
N ARG A 73 -16.31 3.25 1.53
CA ARG A 73 -17.46 3.74 0.75
C ARG A 73 -17.23 3.59 -0.74
N TYR A 74 -16.03 3.92 -1.24
CA TYR A 74 -15.68 3.69 -2.64
C TYR A 74 -15.74 2.21 -3.00
N ALA A 75 -15.21 1.35 -2.12
CA ALA A 75 -15.22 -0.10 -2.31
C ALA A 75 -16.64 -0.65 -2.49
N ILE A 76 -17.60 -0.17 -1.69
CA ILE A 76 -18.99 -0.64 -1.71
C ILE A 76 -19.81 0.07 -2.80
N GLU A 77 -19.79 1.40 -2.82
CA GLU A 77 -20.68 2.23 -3.65
C GLU A 77 -20.22 2.32 -5.11
N THR A 78 -18.92 2.22 -5.38
CA THR A 78 -18.35 2.42 -6.73
C THR A 78 -17.71 1.15 -7.28
N ALA A 79 -16.84 0.49 -6.52
CA ALA A 79 -16.18 -0.73 -6.98
C ALA A 79 -17.08 -1.98 -6.88
N GLY A 80 -18.15 -1.93 -6.07
CA GLY A 80 -19.07 -3.05 -5.85
C GLY A 80 -18.42 -4.26 -5.16
N ASP A 81 -17.26 -4.08 -4.52
CA ASP A 81 -16.51 -5.14 -3.87
C ASP A 81 -15.88 -4.64 -2.56
N PRO A 82 -16.36 -5.09 -1.39
CA PRO A 82 -15.79 -4.69 -0.10
C PRO A 82 -14.34 -5.14 0.09
N ARG A 83 -13.85 -6.12 -0.69
CA ARG A 83 -12.45 -6.58 -0.66
C ARG A 83 -11.50 -5.66 -1.39
N TYR A 84 -12.01 -4.70 -2.16
CA TYR A 84 -11.22 -3.84 -3.03
C TYR A 84 -9.96 -3.25 -2.35
N PRO A 85 -10.01 -2.70 -1.11
CA PRO A 85 -8.82 -2.14 -0.49
C PRO A 85 -7.76 -3.20 -0.12
N LEU A 86 -8.18 -4.41 0.22
CA LEU A 86 -7.29 -5.54 0.49
C LEU A 86 -6.62 -6.00 -0.81
N ASP A 87 -7.43 -6.28 -1.83
CA ASP A 87 -6.95 -6.78 -3.11
C ASP A 87 -6.06 -5.73 -3.81
N LEU A 88 -6.36 -4.43 -3.66
CA LEU A 88 -5.50 -3.33 -4.12
C LEU A 88 -4.11 -3.41 -3.47
N PHE A 89 -4.04 -3.58 -2.15
CA PHE A 89 -2.75 -3.71 -1.46
C PHE A 89 -1.95 -4.92 -1.95
N LEU A 90 -2.61 -6.08 -2.10
CA LEU A 90 -1.98 -7.31 -2.60
C LEU A 90 -1.48 -7.16 -4.04
N ARG A 91 -2.26 -6.51 -4.92
CA ARG A 91 -1.83 -6.21 -6.30
C ARG A 91 -0.64 -5.27 -6.32
N VAL A 92 -0.62 -4.25 -5.45
CA VAL A 92 0.47 -3.28 -5.37
C VAL A 92 1.78 -3.91 -4.85
N ILE A 93 1.73 -4.97 -4.03
CA ILE A 93 2.92 -5.79 -3.75
C ILE A 93 3.51 -6.32 -5.05
N THR A 94 2.68 -6.96 -5.88
CA THR A 94 3.13 -7.57 -7.15
C THR A 94 3.64 -6.51 -8.12
N VAL A 95 2.90 -5.40 -8.30
CA VAL A 95 3.33 -4.28 -9.15
C VAL A 95 4.69 -3.75 -8.71
N SER A 96 4.92 -3.62 -7.41
CA SER A 96 6.19 -3.11 -6.89
C SER A 96 7.35 -4.07 -7.21
N LEU A 97 7.15 -5.36 -7.00
CA LEU A 97 8.16 -6.38 -7.31
C LEU A 97 8.47 -6.43 -8.82
N GLU A 98 7.45 -6.48 -9.68
CA GLU A 98 7.65 -6.52 -11.14
C GLU A 98 8.28 -5.23 -11.67
N THR A 99 7.91 -4.08 -11.09
CA THR A 99 8.52 -2.80 -11.46
C THR A 99 10.01 -2.78 -11.14
N MET A 100 10.39 -3.21 -9.94
CA MET A 100 11.81 -3.25 -9.57
C MET A 100 12.59 -4.24 -10.43
N LYS A 101 12.01 -5.40 -10.80
CA LYS A 101 12.62 -6.32 -11.76
C LYS A 101 12.93 -5.65 -13.09
N ILE A 102 11.98 -4.88 -13.64
CA ILE A 102 12.17 -4.14 -14.91
C ILE A 102 13.26 -3.09 -14.75
N VAL A 103 13.23 -2.31 -13.66
CA VAL A 103 14.23 -1.27 -13.38
C VAL A 103 15.64 -1.86 -13.27
N HIS A 104 15.79 -2.99 -12.58
CA HIS A 104 17.08 -3.67 -12.45
C HIS A 104 17.57 -4.30 -13.76
N ALA A 105 16.67 -4.57 -14.70
CA ALA A 105 17.00 -5.11 -16.02
C ALA A 105 17.31 -4.01 -17.06
N LEU A 106 17.20 -2.72 -16.70
CA LEU A 106 17.58 -1.64 -17.60
C LEU A 106 19.08 -1.70 -17.92
N PRO A 107 19.49 -1.39 -19.17
CA PRO A 107 20.90 -1.31 -19.51
C PRO A 107 21.59 -0.19 -18.72
N GLU A 108 22.91 -0.29 -18.57
CA GLU A 108 23.70 0.80 -18.02
C GLU A 108 23.50 2.09 -18.82
N LEU A 109 23.51 3.22 -18.12
CA LEU A 109 23.35 4.53 -18.74
C LEU A 109 24.57 4.84 -19.62
N ALA A 110 24.40 4.73 -20.94
CA ALA A 110 25.39 5.20 -21.89
C ALA A 110 25.25 6.72 -22.07
N ILE A 111 26.31 7.46 -21.76
CA ILE A 111 26.39 8.91 -21.99
C ILE A 111 27.24 9.13 -23.24
N GLU A 112 26.67 9.68 -24.31
CA GLU A 112 27.45 10.11 -25.47
C GLU A 112 28.33 11.30 -25.08
N GLN A 113 29.64 11.16 -25.22
CA GLN A 113 30.57 12.27 -25.07
C GLN A 113 30.60 13.06 -26.38
N ASN A 114 29.87 14.17 -26.45
CA ASN A 114 30.05 15.16 -27.52
C ASN A 114 31.34 15.95 -27.25
N GLY A 115 32.35 15.71 -28.07
CA GLY A 115 33.56 16.53 -28.17
C GLY A 115 33.37 17.75 -29.07
#